data_AF-A0A8T5RQW4-F1
#
_entry.id   AF-A0A8T5RQW4-F1
#
_cell.length_a   1.000
_cell.length_b   1.000
_cell.length_c   1.000
_cell.angle_alpha   90.00
_cell.angle_beta   90.00
_cell.angle_gamma   90.00
#
_symmetry.space_group_name_H-M   'P 1'
#
loop_
_entity.id
_entity.type
_entity.pdbx_description
1 polymer ?
#
loop_
_entity_poly.entity_id
_entity_poly.type
_entity_poly.pdbx_seq_one_letter_code
_entity_poly.pdbx_strand_id
1 'polypeptide(L)' 'MSVISEVSKNQISIQKFIDWDKCRNIFYNNIYLESQKIVIKMPLIPPEDSEEDIKIKKFDLSKYTFLISY' A
#
# COMPACT_ATOMS: atom_id res chain seq x y z
N MET A 1 19.74 -3.73 -14.61
CA MET A 1 19.55 -3.83 -13.14
C MET A 1 18.24 -4.54 -12.90
N SER A 2 18.25 -5.87 -12.73
CA SER A 2 17.06 -6.68 -12.47
C SER A 2 17.10 -7.14 -11.02
N VAL A 3 16.38 -6.45 -10.14
CA VAL A 3 16.38 -6.69 -8.68
C VAL A 3 15.30 -7.72 -8.30
N ILE A 4 15.11 -8.74 -9.12
CA ILE A 4 14.19 -9.84 -8.81
C ILE A 4 14.96 -11.16 -8.93
N SER A 5 16.06 -11.24 -8.20
CA SER A 5 16.72 -12.52 -7.92
C SER A 5 16.26 -12.95 -6.53
N GLU A 6 15.70 -14.16 -6.44
CA GLU A 6 15.73 -14.96 -5.22
C GLU A 6 14.69 -14.67 -4.12
N VAL A 7 13.50 -14.18 -4.48
CA VAL A 7 12.32 -14.50 -3.64
C VAL A 7 12.00 -15.98 -3.89
N SER A 8 12.57 -16.82 -3.03
CA SER A 8 12.22 -18.23 -2.85
C SER A 8 10.70 -18.44 -2.98
N LYS A 9 10.29 -19.61 -3.46
CA LYS A 9 8.91 -20.08 -3.63
C LYS A 9 8.07 -20.14 -2.33
N ASN A 10 8.26 -19.25 -1.37
CA ASN A 10 7.27 -18.93 -0.36
C ASN A 10 6.28 -17.98 -1.03
N GLN A 11 5.05 -18.43 -1.26
CA GLN A 11 3.98 -17.61 -1.83
C GLN A 11 3.83 -16.32 -1.01
N ILE A 12 4.45 -15.23 -1.46
CA ILE A 12 4.23 -13.91 -0.88
C ILE A 12 2.82 -13.52 -1.31
N SER A 13 1.86 -13.58 -0.38
CA SER A 13 0.53 -13.04 -0.56
C SER A 13 0.62 -11.52 -0.56
N ILE A 14 0.42 -10.93 -1.74
CA ILE A 14 0.40 -9.49 -1.96
C ILE A 14 -1.04 -9.13 -2.33
N GLN A 15 -1.63 -8.22 -1.57
CA GLN A 15 -2.97 -7.70 -1.85
C GLN A 15 -2.86 -6.22 -2.23
N LYS A 16 -3.68 -5.79 -3.18
CA LYS A 16 -3.77 -4.38 -3.59
C LYS A 16 -5.17 -3.86 -3.31
N PHE A 17 -5.24 -2.64 -2.80
CA PHE A 17 -6.51 -2.00 -2.54
C PHE A 17 -6.40 -0.48 -2.59
N ILE A 18 -7.51 0.17 -2.90
CA ILE A 18 -7.64 1.61 -2.84
C ILE A 18 -8.28 1.98 -1.50
N ASP A 19 -7.68 2.93 -0.79
CA ASP A 19 -8.32 3.59 0.34
C ASP A 19 -8.46 5.09 0.09
N TRP A 20 -9.35 5.71 0.85
CA TRP A 20 -9.56 7.14 0.83
C TRP A 20 -9.33 7.70 2.22
N ASP A 21 -8.33 8.57 2.34
CA ASP A 21 -8.09 9.35 3.54
C ASP A 21 -9.01 10.59 3.50
N LYS A 22 -10.12 10.50 4.22
CA LYS A 22 -11.11 11.59 4.34
C LYS A 22 -10.53 12.85 4.98
N CYS A 23 -9.50 12.74 5.81
CA CYS A 23 -8.93 13.90 6.51
C CYS A 23 -8.08 14.75 5.56
N ARG A 24 -7.32 14.09 4.68
CA ARG A 24 -6.46 14.75 3.68
C ARG A 24 -7.13 14.91 2.33
N ASN A 25 -8.26 14.24 2.12
CA ASN A 25 -8.93 14.10 0.84
C ASN A 25 -8.01 13.52 -0.25
N ILE A 26 -7.25 12.48 0.09
CA ILE A 26 -6.30 11.81 -0.82
C ILE A 26 -6.70 10.35 -0.96
N PHE A 27 -6.71 9.86 -2.20
CA PHE A 27 -6.84 8.43 -2.49
C PHE A 27 -5.46 7.81 -2.51
N TYR A 28 -5.27 6.68 -1.83
CA TYR A 28 -4.04 5.91 -1.93
C TYR A 28 -4.27 4.58 -2.63
N ASN A 29 -3.34 4.23 -3.50
CA ASN A 29 -3.13 2.87 -3.94
C ASN A 29 -2.22 2.18 -2.92
N ASN A 30 -2.73 1.13 -2.29
CA ASN A 30 -2.04 0.45 -1.21
C ASN A 30 -1.63 -0.96 -1.64
N ILE A 31 -0.42 -1.35 -1.23
CA ILE A 31 0.10 -2.70 -1.40
C ILE A 31 0.30 -3.28 -0.01
N TYR A 32 -0.42 -4.35 0.30
CA TYR A 32 -0.30 -5.06 1.56
C TYR A 32 0.48 -6.35 1.40
N LEU A 33 1.56 -6.45 2.19
CA LEU A 33 2.44 -7.60 2.31
C LEU A 33 2.00 -8.39 3.54
N GLU A 34 1.20 -9.44 3.31
CA GLU A 34 0.53 -10.18 4.39
C GLU A 34 1.53 -10.87 5.33
N SER A 35 2.62 -11.43 4.78
CA SER A 35 3.67 -12.10 5.54
C SER A 35 4.36 -11.20 6.56
N GLN A 36 4.44 -9.91 6.27
CA GLN A 36 5.12 -8.91 7.10
C GLN A 36 4.14 -8.04 7.87
N LYS A 37 2.83 -8.12 7.54
CA LYS A 37 1.78 -7.21 8.00
C LYS A 37 2.19 -5.75 7.78
N ILE A 38 2.68 -5.45 6.57
CA ILE A 38 3.12 -4.11 6.16
C ILE A 38 2.23 -3.63 5.01
N VAL A 39 1.84 -2.36 5.06
CA VAL A 39 1.23 -1.67 3.93
C VAL A 39 2.16 -0.59 3.39
N ILE A 40 2.26 -0.53 2.08
CA ILE A 40 2.90 0.55 1.34
C ILE A 40 1.78 1.39 0.74
N LYS A 41 1.71 2.67 1.10
CA LYS A 41 0.70 3.60 0.59
C LYS A 41 1.31 4.56 -0.42
N MET A 42 0.69 4.65 -1.59
CA MET A 42 1.12 5.52 -2.68
C MET A 42 -0.05 6.42 -3.09
N PRO A 43 0.07 7.75 -3.06
CA PRO A 43 -1.02 8.62 -3.49
C PRO A 43 -1.35 8.36 -4.96
N LEU A 44 -2.64 8.17 -5.27
CA LEU A 44 -3.13 7.94 -6.63
C LEU A 44 -2.97 9.18 -7.52
N ILE A 45 -3.23 10.34 -6.92
CA ILE A 45 -3.03 11.66 -7.54
C ILE A 45 -2.20 12.45 -6.55
N PRO A 46 -0.92 12.74 -6.84
CA PRO A 46 -0.10 13.56 -5.96
C PRO A 46 -0.66 15.00 -5.97
N PRO A 47 -0.93 15.60 -4.80
CA PRO A 47 -1.20 17.03 -4.71
C PRO A 47 -0.04 17.86 -5.27
N GLU A 48 -0.35 18.97 -5.97
CA GLU A 48 0.63 19.84 -6.65
C GLU A 48 1.75 20.36 -5.73
N ASP A 49 1.47 20.50 -4.42
CA ASP A 49 2.41 21.02 -3.41
C ASP A 49 2.86 19.98 -2.37
N SER A 50 2.63 18.69 -2.62
CA SER A 50 2.97 17.67 -1.62
C SER A 50 4.22 16.88 -1.97
N GLU A 51 5.20 16.92 -1.07
CA GLU A 51 6.21 15.88 -0.89
C GLU A 51 5.55 14.61 -0.29
N GLU A 52 4.40 14.17 -0.83
CA GLU A 52 3.75 12.93 -0.35
C GLU A 52 4.53 11.72 -0.85
N ASP A 53 5.63 11.44 -0.14
CA ASP A 53 6.46 10.25 -0.31
C ASP A 53 5.68 8.97 -0.02
N ILE A 54 6.16 7.88 -0.62
CA ILE A 54 5.68 6.51 -0.36
C ILE A 54 5.71 6.24 1.14
N LYS A 55 4.55 5.97 1.75
CA LYS A 55 4.44 5.71 3.20
C LYS A 55 4.47 4.21 3.46
N ILE A 56 5.43 3.72 4.23
CA ILE A 56 5.47 2.34 4.71
C ILE A 56 4.98 2.29 6.15
N LYS A 57 3.94 1.48 6.43
CA LYS A 57 3.36 1.36 7.78
C LYS A 57 3.11 -0.10 8.15
N LYS A 58 3.28 -0.44 9.43
CA LYS A 58 2.75 -1.70 9.98
C LYS A 58 1.22 -1.66 9.92
N PHE A 59 0.61 -2.68 9.36
CA PHE A 59 -0.79 -2.69 8.99
C PHE A 59 -1.54 -3.85 9.65
N ASP A 60 -2.74 -3.56 10.11
CA ASP A 60 -3.64 -4.51 10.76
C ASP A 60 -4.96 -4.50 10.00
N LEU A 61 -5.27 -5.62 9.34
CA LEU A 61 -6.47 -5.80 8.52
C LEU A 61 -7.76 -5.54 9.32
N SER A 62 -7.77 -5.78 10.63
CA SER A 62 -8.97 -5.61 11.47
C SER A 62 -9.40 -4.15 11.65
N LYS A 63 -8.51 -3.18 11.37
CA LYS A 63 -8.71 -1.76 11.71
C LYS A 63 -8.99 -0.87 10.51
N TYR A 64 -8.97 -1.40 9.29
CA TYR A 64 -9.03 -0.58 8.08
C TYR A 64 -10.25 -0.89 7.22
N THR A 65 -10.88 0.19 6.76
CA THR A 65 -11.90 0.17 5.71
C THR A 65 -11.24 0.60 4.41
N PHE A 66 -11.19 -0.30 3.43
CA PHE A 66 -10.75 0.01 2.06
C PHE A 66 -11.96 0.08 1.14
N LEU A 67 -11.85 0.85 0.06
CA LEU A 67 -12.94 1.07 -0.89
C LEU A 67 -13.09 -0.13 -1.83
N ILE A 68 -11.99 -0.56 -2.44
CA ILE A 68 -11.97 -1.59 -3.48
C ILE A 68 -10.67 -2.39 -3.34
N SER A 69 -10.75 -3.72 -3.43
CA SER A 69 -9.61 -4.63 -3.55
C SER A 69 -9.56 -5.19 -4.97
N TYR A 70 -8.36 -5.41 -5.53
CA TYR A 70 -8.16 -5.93 -6.88
C TYR A 70 -6.85 -6.73 -7.05
#